data_AF-A0A9E4J0D9-F1
#
_entry.id   AF-A0A9E4J0D9-F1
#
_cell.length_a   1.000
_cell.length_b   1.000
_cell.length_c   1.000
_cell.angle_alpha   90.00
_cell.angle_beta   90.00
_cell.angle_gamma   90.00
#
_symmetry.space_group_name_H-M   'P 1'
#
loop_
_entity.id
_entity.type
_entity.pdbx_description
1 polymer ?
#
loop_
_entity_poly.entity_id
_entity_poly.type
_entity_poly.pdbx_seq_one_letter_code
_entity_poly.pdbx_strand_id
1 'polypeptide(L)'
;MIVDGPGKGRVATLGMGVNSIGRDPAERVSLDYGDAMISRTNHGAITYDPRGQKFYVQHGGGTNLTYVNDEPVLEPRELEPLTHVQIGNTVLRFVPLCGVNFSWQDEPDRD
;
A
#
# COMPACT_ATOMS: atom_id res chain seq x y z
N MET A 1 8.06 1.46 1.30
CA MET A 1 9.22 1.07 2.14
C MET A 1 8.83 1.22 3.60
N ILE A 2 9.15 0.26 4.46
CA ILE A 2 8.87 0.37 5.90
C ILE A 2 9.91 1.30 6.54
N VAL A 3 9.46 2.43 7.04
CA VAL A 3 10.30 3.47 7.67
C VAL A 3 10.25 3.41 9.19
N ASP A 4 9.23 2.79 9.78
CA ASP A 4 9.17 2.57 11.21
C ASP A 4 8.32 1.34 11.58
N GLY A 5 8.53 0.84 12.80
CA GLY A 5 7.87 -0.36 13.31
C GLY A 5 8.51 -1.69 12.85
N PRO A 6 7.87 -2.84 13.13
CA PRO A 6 8.36 -4.15 12.73
C PRO A 6 8.58 -4.25 11.21
N GLY A 7 9.74 -4.78 10.80
CA GLY A 7 10.12 -4.86 9.39
C GLY A 7 10.78 -3.60 8.81
N LYS A 8 11.15 -2.61 9.65
CA LYS A 8 11.90 -1.41 9.23
C LYS A 8 13.06 -1.73 8.27
N GLY A 9 13.14 -0.96 7.18
CA GLY A 9 14.11 -1.15 6.10
C GLY A 9 13.66 -2.12 5.00
N ARG A 10 12.58 -2.88 5.19
CA ARG A 10 12.02 -3.74 4.14
C ARG A 10 11.23 -2.93 3.11
N VAL A 11 11.19 -3.44 1.89
CA VAL A 11 10.41 -2.89 0.79
C VAL A 11 9.34 -3.90 0.40
N ALA A 12 8.10 -3.44 0.34
CA ALA A 12 7.03 -4.17 -0.31
C ALA A 12 6.74 -3.50 -1.65
N THR A 13 6.57 -4.32 -2.68
CA THR A 13 6.29 -3.87 -4.04
C THR A 13 4.80 -3.85 -4.30
N LEU A 14 4.34 -2.90 -5.10
CA LEU A 14 2.98 -2.84 -5.61
C LEU A 14 2.98 -3.28 -7.07
N GLY A 15 1.90 -3.90 -7.50
CA GLY A 15 1.64 -4.18 -8.90
C GLY A 15 0.30 -3.62 -9.36
N MET A 16 -0.11 -4.03 -10.55
CA MET A 16 -1.35 -3.61 -11.18
C MET A 16 -2.59 -3.93 -10.34
N GLY A 17 -3.56 -3.02 -10.33
CA GLY A 17 -4.84 -3.22 -9.67
C GLY A 17 -4.73 -3.17 -8.15
N VAL A 18 -5.53 -4.00 -7.48
CA VAL A 18 -5.65 -4.01 -6.01
C VAL A 18 -4.48 -4.75 -5.38
N ASN A 19 -3.75 -4.07 -4.50
CA ASN A 19 -2.73 -4.63 -3.63
C ASN A 19 -3.27 -4.69 -2.21
N SER A 20 -3.84 -5.84 -1.85
CA SER A 20 -4.34 -6.10 -0.51
C SER A 20 -3.19 -6.19 0.48
N ILE A 21 -3.37 -5.63 1.67
CA ILE A 21 -2.36 -5.54 2.73
C ILE A 21 -2.87 -6.26 3.98
N GLY A 22 -2.04 -7.13 4.54
CA GLY A 22 -2.28 -7.80 5.81
C GLY A 22 -1.07 -8.63 6.23
N ARG A 23 -1.18 -9.41 7.30
CA ARG A 23 -0.11 -10.32 7.76
C ARG A 23 -0.24 -11.74 7.21
N ASP A 24 -1.33 -12.07 6.53
CA ASP A 24 -1.45 -13.38 5.91
C ASP A 24 -0.53 -13.47 4.67
N PRO A 25 0.17 -14.58 4.44
CA PRO A 25 1.01 -14.75 3.25
C PRO A 25 0.22 -14.76 1.93
N ALA A 26 -1.10 -14.96 1.98
CA ALA A 26 -1.96 -14.85 0.80
C ALA A 26 -2.24 -13.39 0.38
N GLU A 27 -1.94 -12.41 1.22
CA GLU A 27 -2.07 -10.99 0.88
C GLU A 27 -1.03 -10.59 -0.16
N ARG A 28 -1.43 -9.75 -1.12
CA ARG A 28 -0.50 -9.28 -2.17
C ARG A 28 0.67 -8.50 -1.58
N VAL A 29 0.42 -7.76 -0.51
CA VAL A 29 1.41 -7.07 0.32
C VAL A 29 1.34 -7.66 1.72
N SER A 30 2.07 -8.75 1.93
CA SER A 30 2.16 -9.39 3.24
C SER A 30 3.19 -8.68 4.13
N LEU A 31 2.74 -8.16 5.27
CA LEU A 31 3.54 -7.44 6.27
C LEU A 31 3.72 -8.26 7.56
N ASP A 32 4.04 -9.55 7.44
CA ASP A 32 4.22 -10.44 8.59
C ASP A 32 5.62 -10.32 9.21
N TYR A 33 5.86 -9.20 9.89
CA TYR A 33 7.14 -8.91 10.57
C TYR A 33 7.02 -8.82 12.09
N GLY A 34 5.93 -9.33 12.67
CA GLY A 34 5.69 -9.34 14.12
C GLY A 34 4.78 -8.22 14.65
N ASP A 35 4.10 -7.48 13.77
CA ASP A 35 3.10 -6.49 14.19
C ASP A 35 1.71 -7.13 14.34
N ALA A 36 1.33 -7.45 15.58
CA ALA A 36 0.04 -8.07 15.88
C ALA A 36 -1.17 -7.15 15.65
N MET A 37 -0.96 -5.83 15.48
CA MET A 37 -2.04 -4.88 15.19
C MET A 37 -2.43 -4.89 13.70
N ILE A 38 -1.64 -5.52 12.84
CA ILE A 38 -2.00 -5.73 11.44
C ILE A 38 -2.98 -6.91 11.34
N SER A 39 -4.10 -6.68 10.67
CA SER A 39 -5.11 -7.72 10.44
C SER A 39 -4.53 -8.84 9.60
N ARG A 40 -4.97 -10.08 9.83
CA ARG A 40 -4.56 -11.23 9.00
C ARG A 40 -4.84 -10.95 7.53
N THR A 41 -6.10 -10.69 7.25
CA THR A 41 -6.58 -10.49 5.89
C THR A 41 -7.11 -9.07 5.74
N ASN A 42 -6.85 -8.44 4.60
CA ASN A 42 -7.43 -7.17 4.17
C ASN A 42 -7.52 -6.10 5.29
N HIS A 43 -6.37 -5.75 5.88
CA HIS A 43 -6.28 -4.61 6.81
C HIS A 43 -6.51 -3.29 6.08
N GLY A 44 -5.98 -3.20 4.87
CA GLY A 44 -6.14 -2.10 3.93
C GLY A 44 -5.72 -2.54 2.54
N ALA A 45 -5.82 -1.65 1.57
CA ALA A 45 -5.32 -1.93 0.23
C ALA A 45 -4.82 -0.66 -0.44
N ILE A 46 -3.86 -0.84 -1.36
CA ILE A 46 -3.44 0.19 -2.31
C ILE A 46 -3.80 -0.27 -3.72
N THR A 47 -4.59 0.51 -4.42
CA THR A 47 -4.99 0.24 -5.81
C THR A 47 -4.19 1.13 -6.75
N TYR A 48 -3.56 0.55 -7.76
CA TYR A 48 -3.04 1.31 -8.91
C TYR A 48 -4.07 1.28 -10.05
N ASP A 49 -4.57 2.45 -10.45
CA ASP A 49 -5.39 2.62 -11.64
C ASP A 49 -4.51 3.00 -12.83
N PRO A 50 -4.32 2.12 -13.85
CA PRO A 50 -3.54 2.45 -15.03
C PRO A 50 -4.15 3.54 -15.89
N ARG A 51 -5.48 3.73 -15.85
CA ARG A 51 -6.16 4.73 -16.70
C ARG A 51 -5.88 6.14 -16.23
N GLY A 52 -6.00 6.36 -14.92
CA GLY A 52 -5.63 7.62 -14.28
C GLY A 52 -4.13 7.74 -13.98
N GLN A 53 -3.37 6.64 -14.06
CA GLN A 53 -1.98 6.53 -13.60
C GLN A 53 -1.81 7.02 -12.15
N LYS A 54 -2.78 6.65 -11.30
CA LYS A 54 -2.92 7.11 -9.93
C LYS A 54 -2.99 5.94 -8.95
N PHE A 55 -2.60 6.22 -7.72
CA PHE A 55 -2.68 5.28 -6.61
C PHE A 55 -3.73 5.74 -5.62
N TYR A 56 -4.49 4.79 -5.09
CA TYR A 56 -5.52 5.04 -4.09
C TYR A 56 -5.30 4.10 -2.91
N VAL A 57 -5.45 4.62 -1.70
CA VAL A 57 -5.44 3.82 -0.47
C VAL A 57 -6.84 3.77 0.12
N GLN A 58 -7.21 2.59 0.61
CA GLN A 58 -8.47 2.34 1.29
C GLN A 58 -8.24 1.53 2.55
N HIS A 59 -8.99 1.84 3.60
CA HIS A 59 -9.09 0.96 4.76
C HIS A 59 -9.84 -0.32 4.37
N GLY A 60 -9.44 -1.44 4.99
CA GLY A 60 -10.09 -2.72 4.84
C GLY A 60 -11.31 -2.85 5.74
N GLY A 61 -11.65 -4.08 6.10
CA GLY A 61 -12.78 -4.37 7.03
C GLY A 61 -12.34 -4.67 8.47
N GLY A 62 -11.06 -4.44 8.79
CA GLY A 62 -10.49 -4.77 10.09
C GLY A 62 -10.84 -3.76 11.18
N THR A 63 -10.61 -4.13 12.45
CA THR A 63 -10.89 -3.25 13.60
C THR A 63 -9.93 -2.06 13.70
N ASN A 64 -8.67 -2.26 13.33
CA ASN A 64 -7.65 -1.22 13.38
C ASN A 64 -7.62 -0.43 12.07
N LEU A 65 -7.73 0.89 12.16
CA LEU A 65 -7.77 1.77 11.00
C LEU A 65 -6.42 1.88 10.29
N THR A 66 -6.50 2.15 8.99
CA THR A 66 -5.36 2.61 8.19
C THR A 66 -5.27 4.12 8.30
N TYR A 67 -4.05 4.67 8.41
CA TYR A 67 -3.84 6.11 8.44
C TYR A 67 -2.92 6.56 7.30
N VAL A 68 -3.14 7.77 6.80
CA VAL A 68 -2.23 8.47 5.88
C VAL A 68 -1.84 9.80 6.51
N ASN A 69 -0.55 10.00 6.76
CA ASN A 69 -0.02 11.19 7.45
C ASN A 69 -0.83 11.52 8.73
N ASP A 70 -1.01 10.53 9.60
CA ASP A 70 -1.75 10.62 10.87
C ASP A 70 -3.28 10.86 10.75
N GLU A 71 -3.83 10.91 9.54
CA GLU A 71 -5.28 11.01 9.31
C GLU A 71 -5.90 9.65 8.99
N PRO A 72 -7.05 9.28 9.59
CA PRO A 72 -7.69 8.01 9.31
C PRO A 72 -8.25 7.95 7.88
N VAL A 73 -8.06 6.82 7.20
CA VAL A 73 -8.64 6.55 5.88
C VAL A 73 -10.04 5.99 6.07
N LEU A 74 -11.06 6.85 6.06
CA LEU A 74 -12.47 6.45 6.20
C LEU A 74 -13.13 6.14 4.84
N GLU A 75 -12.60 6.74 3.77
CA GLU A 75 -13.01 6.54 2.38
C GLU A 75 -11.76 6.39 1.51
N PRO A 76 -11.86 5.77 0.31
CA PRO A 76 -10.74 5.70 -0.62
C PRO A 76 -10.18 7.10 -0.93
N ARG A 77 -8.87 7.28 -0.76
CA ARG A 77 -8.17 8.56 -1.03
C ARG A 77 -7.00 8.36 -1.97
N GLU A 78 -6.72 9.36 -2.80
CA GLU A 78 -5.51 9.38 -3.63
C GLU A 78 -4.26 9.39 -2.74
N LEU A 79 -3.26 8.60 -3.13
CA LEU A 79 -2.02 8.40 -2.38
C LEU A 79 -0.88 9.14 -3.08
N GLU A 80 -0.52 10.29 -2.51
CA GLU A 80 0.53 11.15 -3.04
C GLU A 80 1.94 10.58 -2.75
N PRO A 81 2.94 10.84 -3.62
CA PRO A 81 4.30 10.43 -3.40
C PRO A 81 4.83 10.86 -2.02
N LEU A 82 5.66 10.02 -1.42
CA LEU A 82 6.38 10.28 -0.16
C LEU A 82 5.51 10.38 1.10
N THR A 83 4.19 10.21 1.00
CA THR A 83 3.27 10.11 2.13
C THR A 83 3.58 8.90 3.01
N HIS A 84 3.21 9.00 4.28
CA HIS A 84 3.30 7.90 5.23
C HIS A 84 1.96 7.19 5.34
N VAL A 85 1.95 5.88 5.14
CA VAL A 85 0.82 4.98 5.36
C VAL A 85 1.11 4.17 6.62
N GLN A 86 0.29 4.32 7.65
CA GLN A 86 0.39 3.53 8.87
C GLN A 86 -0.65 2.43 8.89
N ILE A 87 -0.18 1.22 9.21
CA ILE A 87 -0.96 -0.01 9.33
C ILE A 87 -0.50 -0.69 10.62
N GLY A 88 -1.39 -0.73 11.63
CA GLY A 88 -0.99 -1.12 12.99
C GLY A 88 0.08 -0.18 13.57
N ASN A 89 1.20 -0.75 14.02
CA ASN A 89 2.39 -0.03 14.49
C ASN A 89 3.46 0.13 13.38
N THR A 90 3.17 -0.31 12.16
CA THR A 90 4.10 -0.28 11.04
C THR A 90 3.83 0.94 10.17
N VAL A 91 4.86 1.73 9.89
CA VAL A 91 4.77 2.93 9.05
C VAL A 91 5.52 2.70 7.74
N LEU A 92 4.83 2.88 6.62
CA LEU A 92 5.37 2.76 5.28
C LEU A 92 5.45 4.13 4.63
N ARG A 93 6.58 4.46 4.01
CA ARG A 93 6.66 5.57 3.04
C ARG A 93 6.31 5.07 1.65
N PHE A 94 5.35 5.74 1.02
CA PHE A 94 4.96 5.46 -0.37
C PHE A 94 5.96 6.08 -1.35
N VAL A 95 6.44 5.28 -2.29
CA VAL A 95 7.39 5.72 -3.33
C VAL A 95 6.89 5.17 -4.66
N PRO A 96 6.09 5.94 -5.42
CA PRO A 96 5.66 5.52 -6.73
C PRO A 96 6.84 5.56 -7.70
N LEU A 97 7.01 4.49 -8.47
CA LEU A 97 7.99 4.40 -9.56
C LEU A 97 7.33 4.51 -10.94
N CYS A 98 6.02 4.79 -10.99
CA CYS A 98 5.24 5.10 -12.17
C CYS A 98 4.10 6.05 -11.78
N GLY A 99 3.53 6.74 -12.75
CA GLY A 99 2.48 7.75 -12.58
C GLY A 99 2.27 8.55 -13.86
N VAL A 100 1.68 9.75 -13.76
CA VAL A 100 1.32 10.60 -14.91
C VAL A 100 2.44 10.83 -15.94
N ASN A 101 3.70 10.79 -15.49
CA ASN A 101 4.86 11.06 -16.35
C ASN A 101 5.50 9.79 -16.93
N PHE A 102 5.10 8.60 -16.46
CA PHE A 102 5.71 7.33 -16.86
C PHE A 102 4.85 6.13 -16.44
N SER A 103 4.47 5.28 -17.39
CA SER A 103 3.85 3.98 -17.11
C SER A 103 4.56 2.86 -17.86
N TRP A 104 4.74 1.72 -17.19
CA TRP A 104 5.29 0.51 -17.79
C TRP A 104 4.37 -0.11 -18.87
N GLN A 105 3.12 0.34 -18.96
CA GLN A 105 2.17 -0.08 -20.00
C GLN A 105 2.31 0.71 -21.31
N ASP A 106 3.11 1.78 -21.33
CA ASP A 106 3.32 2.59 -22.53
C ASP A 106 4.32 1.92 -23.49
N GLU A 107 5.02 0.87 -23.05
CA GLU A 107 5.85 0.04 -23.92
C GLU A 107 4.96 -0.97 -24.67
N PRO A 108 5.07 -1.08 -26.01
CA PRO A 108 4.45 -2.18 -26.73
C PRO A 108 5.01 -3.51 -26.20
N ASP A 109 4.15 -4.53 -26.08
CA ASP A 109 4.57 -5.88 -25.72
C ASP A 109 5.78 -6.27 -26.58
N ARG A 110 6.92 -6.50 -25.92
CA ARG A 110 8.08 -7.07 -26.59
C ARG A 110 7.97 -8.57 -26.47
N ASP A 111 7.64 -9.20 -27.60
CA ASP A 111 7.66 -10.65 -27.82
C ASP A 111 8.96 -11.31 -27.30
#